data_AF-A0A450W6D8-F1
#
_entry.id   AF-A0A450W6D8-F1
#
_cell.length_a   1.000
_cell.length_b   1.000
_cell.length_c   1.000
_cell.angle_alpha   90.00
_cell.angle_beta   90.00
_cell.angle_gamma   90.00
#
_symmetry.space_group_name_H-M   'P 1'
#
loop_
_entity.id
_entity.type
_entity.pdbx_description
1 polymer ?
#
loop_
_entity_poly.entity_id
_entity_poly.type
_entity_poly.pdbx_seq_one_letter_code
_entity_poly.pdbx_strand_id
1 'polypeptide(L)'
;MNSRDEFHTRALQLADGIDSRLITTEAVLIEIGNVLAKLPWRELAVSALNDLRDDGSVEILSVGPDLFSLAPTRWRRSLLAGVLTPRTHGSGFN
;
A
#
# COMPACT_ATOMS: atom_id res chain seq x y z
N MET A 1 -0.46 10.48 13.48
CA MET A 1 -1.35 9.90 12.46
C MET A 1 -1.78 11.00 11.48
N ASN A 2 -1.77 10.76 10.16
CA ASN A 2 -2.12 11.78 9.14
C ASN A 2 -3.65 11.85 8.92
N SER A 3 -4.35 12.65 9.73
CA SER A 3 -5.82 12.77 9.68
C SER A 3 -6.35 13.65 8.54
N ARG A 4 -5.46 14.33 7.80
CA ARG A 4 -5.82 15.19 6.66
C ARG A 4 -5.78 14.46 5.32
N ASP A 5 -5.41 13.18 5.34
CA ASP A 5 -5.40 12.33 4.16
C ASP A 5 -6.82 12.07 3.67
N GLU A 6 -7.05 12.20 2.36
CA GLU A 6 -8.39 12.02 1.76
C GLU A 6 -8.94 10.59 1.96
N PHE A 7 -8.06 9.61 2.15
CA PHE A 7 -8.41 8.22 2.40
C PHE A 7 -8.43 7.86 3.88
N HIS A 8 -8.16 8.80 4.79
CA HIS A 8 -8.04 8.52 6.23
C HIS A 8 -9.25 7.75 6.79
N THR A 9 -10.47 8.25 6.53
CA THR A 9 -11.71 7.60 6.99
C THR A 9 -11.87 6.21 6.39
N ARG A 10 -11.52 6.03 5.12
CA ARG A 10 -11.64 4.73 4.45
C ARG A 10 -10.62 3.73 4.99
N ALA A 11 -9.41 4.17 5.29
CA ALA A 11 -8.37 3.35 5.89
C ALA A 11 -8.79 2.86 7.29
N LEU A 12 -9.37 3.73 8.12
CA LEU A 12 -9.90 3.35 9.43
C LEU A 12 -11.00 2.29 9.33
N GLN A 13 -11.96 2.48 8.42
CA GLN A 13 -13.04 1.49 8.21
C GLN A 13 -12.53 0.14 7.73
N LEU A 14 -11.48 0.12 6.91
CA LEU A 14 -10.85 -1.12 6.46
C LEU A 14 -10.08 -1.80 7.60
N ALA A 15 -9.33 -1.02 8.38
CA ALA A 15 -8.58 -1.54 9.51
C ALA A 15 -9.48 -2.17 10.58
N ASP A 16 -10.63 -1.55 10.86
CA ASP A 16 -11.62 -2.04 11.83
C ASP A 16 -12.22 -3.41 11.43
N GLY A 17 -12.19 -3.74 10.13
CA GLY A 17 -12.68 -5.02 9.61
C GLY A 17 -11.62 -6.11 9.46
N ILE A 18 -10.38 -5.86 9.89
CA ILE A 18 -9.27 -6.82 9.75
C ILE A 18 -8.90 -7.37 11.14
N ASP A 19 -9.35 -8.59 11.41
CA ASP A 19 -8.96 -9.33 12.62
C ASP A 19 -7.73 -10.24 12.40
N SER A 20 -7.19 -10.25 11.19
CA SER A 20 -6.06 -11.10 10.81
C SER A 20 -4.73 -10.35 10.85
N ARG A 21 -3.65 -11.13 10.96
CA ARG A 21 -2.27 -10.61 10.87
C ARG A 21 -2.09 -9.82 9.56
N LEU A 22 -1.56 -8.61 9.68
CA LEU A 22 -1.17 -7.81 8.53
C LEU A 22 0.18 -8.30 8.01
N ILE A 23 0.29 -8.51 6.70
CA ILE A 23 1.54 -8.88 6.05
C ILE A 23 1.96 -7.75 5.11
N THR A 24 3.18 -7.27 5.28
CA THR A 24 3.78 -6.24 4.44
C THR A 24 5.22 -6.60 4.09
N THR A 25 5.94 -5.70 3.41
CA THR A 25 7.34 -5.90 3.03
C THR A 25 8.20 -4.71 3.42
N GLU A 26 9.50 -4.93 3.57
CA GLU A 26 10.48 -3.85 3.77
C GLU A 26 10.39 -2.77 2.66
N ALA A 27 10.10 -3.17 1.42
CA ALA A 27 9.95 -2.23 0.30
C ALA A 27 8.79 -1.24 0.52
N VAL A 28 7.65 -1.71 1.04
CA VAL A 28 6.50 -0.84 1.37
C VAL A 28 6.86 0.13 2.49
N LEU A 29 7.60 -0.32 3.51
CA LEU A 29 8.09 0.57 4.58
C LEU A 29 9.04 1.65 4.02
N ILE A 30 9.92 1.30 3.08
CA ILE A 30 10.79 2.27 2.40
C ILE A 30 9.98 3.29 1.61
N GLU A 31 8.93 2.86 0.90
CA GLU A 31 8.03 3.77 0.17
C GLU A 31 7.31 4.75 1.11
N ILE A 32 6.76 4.27 2.23
CA ILE A 32 6.15 5.11 3.26
C ILE A 32 7.17 6.13 3.80
N GLY A 33 8.36 5.66 4.15
CA GLY A 33 9.45 6.51 4.62
C GLY A 33 9.81 7.60 3.61
N ASN A 34 9.92 7.25 2.33
CA ASN A 34 10.23 8.19 1.26
C ASN A 34 9.14 9.24 1.05
N VAL A 35 7.86 8.83 1.06
CA VAL A 35 6.72 9.74 0.92
C VAL A 35 6.67 10.75 2.08
N LEU A 36 7.00 10.31 3.29
CA LEU A 36 6.91 11.12 4.50
C LEU A 36 8.25 11.76 4.93
N ALA A 37 9.34 11.59 4.15
CA ALA A 37 10.68 12.06 4.50
C ALA A 37 10.81 13.59 4.60
N LYS A 38 9.86 14.34 4.03
CA LYS A 38 9.85 15.80 4.04
C LYS A 38 9.17 16.34 5.29
N LEU A 39 9.64 17.49 5.76
CA LEU A 39 8.97 18.22 6.85
C LEU A 39 7.55 18.63 6.43
N PRO A 40 6.62 18.72 7.40
CA PRO A 40 6.79 18.45 8.84
C PRO A 40 6.68 16.96 9.23
N TRP A 41 6.55 16.05 8.26
CA TRP A 41 6.09 14.67 8.49
C TRP A 41 7.18 13.67 8.88
N ARG A 42 8.45 14.08 8.87
CA ARG A 42 9.59 13.18 9.11
C ARG A 42 9.50 12.45 10.44
N GLU A 43 9.23 13.16 11.54
CA GLU A 43 9.10 12.53 12.87
C GLU A 43 7.91 11.58 12.92
N LEU A 44 6.80 11.95 12.27
CA LEU A 44 5.64 11.08 12.15
C LEU A 44 5.96 9.82 11.34
N ALA A 45 6.78 9.93 10.28
CA ALA A 45 7.24 8.81 9.50
C ALA A 45 8.04 7.82 10.33
N VAL A 46 9.00 8.33 11.11
CA VAL A 46 9.86 7.51 11.98
C VAL A 46 9.01 6.79 13.03
N SER A 47 8.10 7.50 13.69
CA SER A 47 7.18 6.89 14.67
C SER A 47 6.34 5.78 14.01
N ALA A 48 5.68 6.07 12.88
CA ALA A 48 4.83 5.09 12.21
C ALA A 48 5.61 3.85 11.73
N LEU A 49 6.84 4.02 11.28
CA LEU A 49 7.70 2.89 10.88
C LEU A 49 8.14 2.04 12.06
N ASN A 50 8.40 2.65 13.22
CA ASN A 50 8.71 1.91 14.45
C ASN A 50 7.47 1.19 14.97
N ASP A 51 6.32 1.86 15.02
CA ASP A 51 5.05 1.26 15.43
C ASP A 51 4.74 0.00 14.60
N LEU A 52 4.91 0.07 13.27
CA LEU A 52 4.72 -1.09 12.38
C LEU A 52 5.72 -2.24 12.60
N ARG A 53 6.93 -1.94 13.08
CA ARG A 53 7.98 -2.94 13.33
C ARG A 53 7.84 -3.61 14.68
N ASP A 54 7.37 -2.86 15.66
CA ASP A 54 7.23 -3.32 17.05
C ASP A 54 5.86 -3.99 17.29
N ASP A 55 4.91 -3.82 16.37
CA ASP A 55 3.60 -4.47 16.41
C ASP A 55 3.68 -5.95 15.99
N GLY A 56 3.51 -6.85 16.97
CA GLY A 56 3.49 -8.30 16.75
C GLY A 56 2.32 -8.83 15.92
N SER A 57 1.33 -8.00 15.60
CA SER A 57 0.25 -8.30 14.66
C SER A 57 0.63 -8.00 13.20
N VAL A 58 1.79 -7.40 12.97
CA VAL A 58 2.35 -7.09 11.65
C VAL A 58 3.54 -8.00 11.36
N GLU A 59 3.49 -8.69 10.23
CA GLU A 59 4.62 -9.45 9.71
C GLU A 59 5.25 -8.72 8.54
N ILE A 60 6.52 -8.37 8.70
CA ILE A 60 7.32 -7.67 7.69
C ILE A 60 8.22 -8.70 7.00
N LEU A 61 7.96 -8.93 5.72
CA LEU A 61 8.78 -9.83 4.91
C LEU A 61 9.90 -9.07 4.19
N SER A 62 11.10 -9.64 4.18
CA SER A 62 12.21 -9.11 3.39
C SER A 62 12.01 -9.39 1.89
N VAL A 63 12.38 -8.43 1.05
CA VAL A 63 12.31 -8.60 -0.41
C VAL A 63 13.58 -9.28 -0.91
N GLY A 64 13.61 -10.61 -0.75
CA GLY A 64 14.69 -11.45 -1.26
C GLY A 64 14.62 -11.71 -2.78
N PRO A 65 15.66 -12.36 -3.36
CA PRO A 65 15.73 -12.66 -4.79
C PRO A 65 14.51 -13.42 -5.32
N ASP A 66 13.99 -14.36 -4.53
CA ASP A 66 12.84 -15.19 -4.91
C ASP A 66 11.57 -14.34 -5.05
N LEU A 67 11.26 -13.51 -4.05
CA LEU A 67 10.10 -12.62 -4.10
C LEU A 67 10.23 -11.59 -5.23
N PHE A 68 11.44 -11.07 -5.43
CA PHE A 68 11.74 -10.13 -6.51
C PHE A 68 11.56 -10.76 -7.89
N SER A 69 11.97 -12.02 -8.07
CA SER A 69 11.86 -12.73 -9.35
C SER A 69 10.41 -12.95 -9.81
N LEU A 70 9.45 -12.97 -8.87
CA LEU A 70 8.02 -13.10 -9.17
C LEU A 70 7.37 -11.77 -9.59
N ALA A 71 7.98 -10.63 -9.25
CA ALA A 71 7.42 -9.30 -9.47
C ALA A 71 7.19 -9.00 -10.97
N PRO A 72 8.12 -9.28 -11.91
CA PRO A 72 7.91 -9.04 -13.34
C PRO A 72 6.67 -9.73 -13.90
N THR A 73 6.41 -10.98 -13.50
CA THR A 73 5.24 -11.75 -13.94
C THR A 73 3.94 -11.15 -13.38
N ARG A 74 3.95 -10.71 -12.12
CA ARG A 74 2.79 -10.03 -11.49
C ARG A 74 2.50 -8.68 -12.16
N TRP A 75 3.54 -7.88 -12.43
CA TRP A 75 3.40 -6.57 -13.08
C TRP A 75 2.87 -6.70 -14.51
N ARG A 76 3.38 -7.66 -15.29
CA ARG A 76 2.87 -7.94 -16.64
C ARG A 76 1.39 -8.30 -16.64
N ARG A 77 0.94 -9.08 -15.66
CA ARG A 77 -0.47 -9.44 -15.51
C ARG A 77 -1.34 -8.24 -15.11
N SER A 78 -0.83 -7.35 -14.26
CA SER A 78 -1.52 -6.10 -13.89
C SER A 78 -1.66 -5.13 -15.06
N LEU A 79 -0.64 -5.03 -15.92
CA LEU A 79 -0.69 -4.19 -17.13
C LEU A 79 -1.73 -4.72 -18.13
N LEU A 80 -1.82 -6.04 -18.31
CA LEU A 80 -2.81 -6.65 -19.20
C LEU A 80 -4.24 -6.54 -18.66
N ALA A 81 -4.45 -6.63 -17.34
CA ALA A 81 -5.75 -6.45 -16.71
C ALA A 81 -6.30 -5.02 -16.88
N GLY A 82 -5.42 -4.00 -16.85
CA GLY A 82 -5.80 -2.60 -17.13
C GLY A 82 -6.06 -2.29 -18.61
N VAL A 83 -5.53 -3.10 -19.54
CA VAL A 83 -5.76 -2.96 -20.99
C VAL A 83 -7.06 -3.66 -21.43
N LEU A 84 -7.53 -4.66 -20.69
CA LEU A 84 -8.72 -5.47 -21.04
C LEU A 84 -10.04 -4.95 -20.44
N THR A 85 -10.07 -3.86 -19.69
CA THR A 85 -11.34 -3.19 -19.34
C THR A 85 -11.84 -2.38 -20.53
N PRO A 86 -12.94 -2.77 -21.20
CA PRO A 86 -13.51 -1.96 -22.27
C PRO A 86 -14.00 -0.65 -21.66
N ARG A 87 -13.58 0.49 -22.23
CA ARG A 87 -14.27 1.76 -21.95
C ARG A 87 -15.67 1.63 -22.52
N THR A 88 -16.67 1.42 -21.66
CA THR A 88 -18.07 1.58 -22.05
C THR A 88 -18.30 3.07 -22.30
N HIS A 89 -18.04 3.51 -23.54
CA HIS A 89 -18.60 4.74 -24.05
C HIS A 89 -20.11 4.49 -24.22
N GLY A 90 -20.89 4.99 -23.28
CA GLY A 90 -22.33 5.12 -23.46
C GLY A 90 -22.60 6.18 -24.52
N SER A 91 -22.71 5.76 -25.78
CA SER A 91 -23.45 6.50 -26.79
C SER A 91 -24.94 6.22 -26.58
N GLY A 92 -25.63 7.15 -25.93
CA GLY A 92 -27.09 7.19 -25.87
C GLY A 92 -27.58 8.47 -26.52
N PHE A 93 -27.78 8.43 -27.84
CA PHE A 93 -28.75 9.30 -28.49
C PHE A 93 -30.14 8.76 -28.14
N ASN A 94 -30.91 9.52 -27.34
CA ASN A 94 -32.26 9.98 -27.68
C ASN A 94 -32.72 11.00 -26.64
#